data_AF-A0A7S1K925-F1
#
_entry.id   AF-A0A7S1K925-F1
#
_cell.length_a   1.000
_cell.length_b   1.000
_cell.length_c   1.000
_cell.angle_alpha   90.00
_cell.angle_beta   90.00
_cell.angle_gamma   90.00
#
_symmetry.space_group_name_H-M   'P 1'
#
loop_
_entity.id
_entity.type
_entity.pdbx_description
1 polymer ?
#
loop_
_entity_poly.entity_id
_entity_poly.type
_entity_poly.pdbx_seq_one_letter_code
_entity_poly.pdbx_strand_id
1 'polypeptide(L)'
;TARQCTTGALARVVSGPPKPGTNVNTFEIAEITGLAESPPYRVDESTVAFFIEIRVNDSTQPVRITQVSNQPFLESELRGWVTALSAKAVSAGLPTDAFLLAVKEGLQQKSTDLQTAKRLLASDSGTGGGQSSSAVIGAGSSEGSVTGSPGRGALA
;
A
#
# COMPACT_ATOMS: atom_id res chain seq x y z
N THR A 1 9.02 6.00 7.94
CA THR A 1 8.75 5.53 6.57
C THR A 1 7.43 4.77 6.47
N ALA A 2 7.19 3.69 7.23
CA ALA A 2 5.90 2.95 7.19
C ALA A 2 4.66 3.79 7.59
N ARG A 3 4.79 4.71 8.57
CA ARG A 3 3.68 5.56 9.02
C ARG A 3 3.05 6.43 7.93
N GLN A 4 3.84 6.86 6.93
CA GLN A 4 3.35 7.73 5.85
C GLN A 4 2.63 6.94 4.74
N CYS A 5 2.98 5.67 4.55
CA CYS A 5 2.41 4.86 3.49
C CYS A 5 1.02 4.33 3.84
N THR A 6 0.70 4.15 5.12
CA THR A 6 -0.57 3.53 5.57
C THR A 6 -1.73 4.50 5.75
N THR A 7 -1.48 5.78 6.04
CA THR A 7 -2.54 6.79 6.21
C THR A 7 -3.28 7.06 4.89
N GLY A 8 -4.60 7.01 4.91
CA GLY A 8 -5.48 7.12 3.73
C GLY A 8 -5.71 5.78 2.99
N ALA A 9 -5.14 4.68 3.48
CA ALA A 9 -5.47 3.34 2.98
C ALA A 9 -6.74 2.80 3.66
N LEU A 10 -7.39 1.83 3.02
CA LEU A 10 -8.56 1.15 3.55
C LEU A 10 -8.15 -0.16 4.24
N ALA A 11 -8.81 -0.47 5.35
CA ALA A 11 -8.64 -1.71 6.10
C ALA A 11 -10.00 -2.36 6.33
N ARG A 12 -10.02 -3.71 6.27
CA ARG A 12 -11.19 -4.50 6.65
C ARG A 12 -11.06 -4.84 8.13
N VAL A 13 -11.95 -4.32 8.96
CA VAL A 13 -11.84 -4.43 10.42
C VAL A 13 -13.04 -5.15 11.01
N VAL A 14 -12.83 -5.86 12.11
CA VAL A 14 -13.93 -6.51 12.84
C VAL A 14 -14.84 -5.45 13.46
N SER A 15 -16.10 -5.49 13.07
CA SER A 15 -17.19 -4.64 13.53
C SER A 15 -17.93 -5.35 14.67
N GLY A 16 -17.61 -4.97 15.91
CA GLY A 16 -18.30 -5.41 17.12
C GLY A 16 -18.18 -6.90 17.46
N PRO A 17 -18.78 -7.34 18.58
CA PRO A 17 -18.88 -8.75 18.93
C PRO A 17 -19.79 -9.48 17.93
N PRO A 18 -19.61 -10.80 17.72
CA PRO A 18 -20.49 -11.60 16.88
C PRO A 18 -21.95 -11.38 17.29
N LYS A 19 -22.85 -11.24 16.30
CA LYS A 19 -24.29 -11.14 16.61
C LYS A 19 -24.72 -12.39 17.39
N PRO A 20 -25.55 -12.26 18.45
CA PRO A 20 -26.03 -13.40 19.21
C PRO A 20 -26.66 -14.44 18.28
N GLY A 21 -26.18 -15.69 18.35
CA GLY A 21 -26.67 -16.79 17.51
C GLY A 21 -25.93 -16.97 16.16
N THR A 22 -24.95 -16.15 15.84
CA THR A 22 -24.07 -16.34 14.67
C THR A 22 -22.61 -16.23 15.08
N ASN A 23 -21.81 -17.27 14.85
CA ASN A 23 -20.35 -17.26 15.02
C ASN A 23 -19.62 -16.43 13.95
N VAL A 24 -20.33 -15.51 13.28
CA VAL A 24 -19.81 -14.73 12.17
C VAL A 24 -19.45 -13.36 12.70
N ASN A 25 -18.14 -13.08 12.75
CA ASN A 25 -17.64 -11.73 12.94
C ASN A 25 -18.19 -10.86 11.80
N THR A 26 -18.82 -9.74 12.15
CA THR A 26 -19.18 -8.72 11.16
C THR A 26 -17.92 -7.93 10.83
N PHE A 27 -17.71 -7.58 9.58
CA PHE A 27 -16.57 -6.78 9.15
C PHE A 27 -17.06 -5.51 8.48
N GLU A 28 -16.29 -4.43 8.63
CA GLU A 28 -16.54 -3.14 8.00
C GLU A 28 -15.27 -2.59 7.37
N ILE A 29 -15.44 -1.71 6.38
CA ILE A 29 -14.35 -1.00 5.75
C ILE A 29 -14.08 0.28 6.52
N ALA A 30 -12.84 0.46 6.96
CA ALA A 30 -12.39 1.63 7.69
C ALA A 30 -11.23 2.31 6.95
N GLU A 31 -11.16 3.63 7.06
CA GLU A 31 -10.02 4.42 6.58
C GLU A 31 -8.95 4.47 7.67
N ILE A 32 -7.70 4.19 7.33
CA ILE A 32 -6.57 4.37 8.27
C ILE A 32 -6.24 5.85 8.34
N THR A 33 -6.48 6.49 9.48
CA THR A 33 -6.20 7.92 9.68
C THR A 33 -4.82 8.18 10.26
N GLY A 34 -4.22 7.19 10.91
CA GLY A 34 -2.95 7.38 11.61
C GLY A 34 -2.47 6.14 12.33
N LEU A 35 -1.39 6.31 13.09
CA LEU A 35 -0.83 5.29 13.96
C LEU A 35 -0.53 5.93 15.32
N ALA A 36 -1.08 5.36 16.39
CA ALA A 36 -0.88 5.80 17.76
C ALA A 36 0.07 4.86 18.50
N GLU A 37 0.72 5.33 19.56
CA GLU A 37 1.58 4.47 20.39
C GLU A 37 0.73 3.46 21.19
N SER A 38 1.25 2.25 21.34
CA SER A 38 0.61 1.17 22.10
C SER A 38 1.64 0.47 22.97
N PRO A 39 1.25 -0.05 24.15
CA PRO A 39 2.01 -1.11 24.81
C PRO A 39 2.32 -2.24 23.83
N PRO A 40 3.52 -2.85 23.89
CA PRO A 40 3.90 -3.92 22.98
C PRO A 40 2.94 -5.11 23.04
N TYR A 41 2.52 -5.61 21.88
CA TYR A 41 1.71 -6.82 21.75
C TYR A 41 2.23 -7.70 20.62
N ARG A 42 1.93 -9.00 20.68
CA ARG A 42 2.35 -9.97 19.68
C ARG A 42 1.39 -9.99 18.50
N VAL A 43 1.95 -10.01 17.30
CA VAL A 43 1.26 -10.29 16.05
C VAL A 43 2.08 -11.39 15.38
N ASP A 44 1.55 -12.61 15.38
CA ASP A 44 2.28 -13.82 15.01
C ASP A 44 3.65 -13.88 15.71
N GLU A 45 4.75 -13.91 14.97
CA GLU A 45 6.11 -13.97 15.50
C GLU A 45 6.70 -12.58 15.84
N SER A 46 6.02 -11.50 15.46
CA SER A 46 6.50 -10.12 15.62
C SER A 46 5.93 -9.44 16.87
N THR A 47 6.69 -8.47 17.41
CA THR A 47 6.22 -7.58 18.48
C THR A 47 5.92 -6.21 17.88
N VAL A 48 4.70 -5.71 18.12
CA VAL A 48 4.18 -4.45 17.60
C VAL A 48 3.88 -3.51 18.76
N ALA A 49 4.24 -2.24 18.65
CA ALA A 49 4.07 -1.23 19.70
C ALA A 49 3.25 0.00 19.22
N PHE A 50 2.30 -0.22 18.32
CA PHE A 50 1.41 0.84 17.84
C PHE A 50 -0.02 0.32 17.61
N PHE A 51 -1.00 1.21 17.76
CA PHE A 51 -2.35 1.03 17.27
C PHE A 51 -2.49 1.62 15.87
N ILE A 52 -3.40 1.07 15.09
CA ILE A 52 -3.88 1.70 13.85
C ILE A 52 -5.05 2.59 14.23
N GLU A 53 -4.95 3.89 13.96
CA GLU A 53 -6.12 4.76 14.07
C GLU A 53 -6.95 4.58 12.81
N ILE A 54 -8.21 4.20 12.99
CA ILE A 54 -9.15 3.98 11.90
C ILE A 54 -10.35 4.89 12.06
N ARG A 55 -10.93 5.30 10.93
CA ARG A 55 -12.21 5.98 10.85
C ARG A 55 -13.25 5.06 10.22
N VAL A 56 -14.32 4.81 10.96
CA VAL A 56 -15.53 4.14 10.48
C VAL A 56 -16.64 5.18 10.49
N ASN A 57 -17.14 5.54 9.31
CA ASN A 57 -18.08 6.64 9.12
C ASN A 57 -17.51 7.98 9.65
N ASP A 58 -17.95 8.40 10.85
CA ASP A 58 -17.52 9.63 11.52
C ASP A 58 -16.83 9.38 12.87
N SER A 59 -16.69 8.12 13.28
CA SER A 59 -16.02 7.73 14.52
C SER A 59 -14.59 7.33 14.22
N THR A 60 -13.64 7.95 14.93
CA THR A 60 -12.23 7.54 14.90
C THR A 60 -11.93 6.71 16.14
N GLN A 61 -11.30 5.55 15.96
CA GLN A 61 -10.94 4.66 17.06
C GLN A 61 -9.60 3.98 16.81
N PRO A 62 -8.79 3.75 17.86
CA PRO A 62 -7.59 2.94 17.76
C PRO A 62 -7.96 1.45 17.71
N VAL A 63 -7.35 0.70 16.80
CA VAL A 63 -7.48 -0.77 16.71
C VAL A 63 -6.13 -1.44 16.66
N ARG A 64 -6.05 -2.68 17.15
CA ARG A 64 -4.85 -3.51 17.00
C ARG A 64 -4.79 -4.08 15.60
N ILE A 65 -3.58 -4.33 15.10
CA ILE A 65 -3.36 -5.01 13.80
C ILE A 65 -4.11 -6.36 13.75
N THR A 66 -4.22 -7.07 14.87
CA THR A 66 -4.94 -8.35 14.96
C THR A 66 -6.44 -8.25 14.68
N GLN A 67 -7.00 -7.05 14.67
CA GLN A 67 -8.40 -6.80 14.32
C GLN A 67 -8.58 -6.45 12.84
N VAL A 68 -7.48 -6.34 12.09
CA VAL A 68 -7.46 -6.12 10.64
C VAL A 68 -7.45 -7.47 9.94
N SER A 69 -8.38 -7.67 9.02
CA SER A 69 -8.49 -8.88 8.21
C SER A 69 -7.59 -8.80 6.98
N ASN A 70 -6.89 -9.91 6.68
CA ASN A 70 -6.13 -10.07 5.44
C ASN A 70 -6.99 -10.57 4.26
N GLN A 71 -8.30 -10.73 4.45
CA GLN A 71 -9.23 -11.15 3.41
C GLN A 71 -9.65 -9.96 2.53
N PRO A 72 -9.97 -10.18 1.25
CA PRO A 72 -10.47 -9.12 0.38
C PRO A 72 -11.80 -8.56 0.91
N PHE A 73 -12.10 -7.32 0.53
CA PHE A 73 -13.40 -6.71 0.82
C PHE A 73 -14.51 -7.48 0.13
N LEU A 74 -15.60 -7.75 0.86
CA LEU A 74 -16.80 -8.34 0.27
C LEU A 74 -17.60 -7.26 -0.47
N GLU A 75 -18.35 -7.66 -1.50
CA GLU A 75 -19.19 -6.73 -2.26
C GLU A 75 -20.23 -6.03 -1.36
N SER A 76 -20.79 -6.74 -0.39
CA SER A 76 -21.72 -6.19 0.60
C SER A 76 -21.07 -5.10 1.48
N GLU A 77 -19.81 -5.29 1.87
CA GLU A 77 -19.04 -4.35 2.68
C GLU A 77 -18.69 -3.09 1.87
N LEU A 78 -18.24 -3.28 0.61
CA LEU A 78 -17.99 -2.19 -0.33
C LEU A 78 -19.25 -1.37 -0.59
N ARG A 79 -20.38 -2.04 -0.82
CA ARG A 79 -21.67 -1.39 -1.04
C ARG A 79 -22.11 -0.58 0.18
N GLY A 80 -21.96 -1.12 1.38
CA GLY A 80 -22.25 -0.41 2.63
C GLY A 80 -21.38 0.84 2.79
N TRP A 81 -20.08 0.70 2.55
CA TRP A 81 -19.12 1.80 2.62
C TRP A 81 -19.39 2.90 1.59
N VAL A 82 -19.64 2.55 0.33
CA VAL A 82 -20.01 3.52 -0.72
C VAL A 82 -21.32 4.23 -0.38
N THR A 83 -22.30 3.51 0.18
CA THR A 83 -23.58 4.11 0.62
C THR A 83 -23.34 5.14 1.72
N ALA A 84 -22.49 4.83 2.70
CA ALA A 84 -22.12 5.75 3.77
C ALA A 84 -21.37 6.99 3.25
N LEU A 85 -20.45 6.81 2.29
CA LEU A 85 -19.77 7.92 1.62
C LEU A 85 -20.72 8.81 0.85
N SER A 86 -21.67 8.24 0.11
CA SER A 86 -22.69 8.99 -0.61
C SER A 86 -23.56 9.80 0.37
N ALA A 87 -23.98 9.19 1.48
CA ALA A 87 -24.72 9.90 2.52
C ALA A 87 -23.93 11.07 3.11
N LYS A 88 -22.61 10.90 3.29
CA LYS A 88 -21.70 11.95 3.76
C LYS A 88 -21.51 13.07 2.74
N ALA A 89 -21.42 12.75 1.45
CA ALA A 89 -21.37 13.76 0.39
C ALA A 89 -22.65 14.60 0.39
N VAL A 90 -23.81 13.94 0.48
CA VAL A 90 -25.12 14.59 0.55
C VAL A 90 -25.23 15.49 1.79
N SER A 91 -24.83 15.01 2.97
CA SER A 91 -24.89 15.82 4.20
C SER A 91 -23.93 17.00 4.18
N ALA A 92 -22.80 16.91 3.47
CA ALA A 92 -21.86 18.00 3.26
C ALA A 92 -22.25 18.96 2.12
N GLY A 93 -23.37 18.71 1.42
CA GLY A 93 -23.79 19.51 0.26
C GLY A 93 -22.84 19.40 -0.95
N LEU A 94 -22.04 18.33 -1.02
CA LEU A 94 -21.10 18.09 -2.10
C LEU A 94 -21.78 17.34 -3.25
N PRO A 95 -21.40 17.60 -4.52
CA PRO A 95 -21.85 16.80 -5.65
C PRO A 95 -21.34 15.36 -5.50
N THR A 96 -22.26 14.43 -5.21
CA THR A 96 -21.95 13.03 -4.86
C THR A 96 -21.08 12.34 -5.90
N ASP A 97 -21.37 12.51 -7.20
CA ASP A 97 -20.61 11.86 -8.27
C ASP A 97 -19.16 12.34 -8.34
N ALA A 98 -18.95 13.66 -8.21
CA ALA A 98 -17.60 14.23 -8.20
C ALA A 98 -16.84 13.84 -6.93
N PHE A 99 -17.53 13.77 -5.79
CA PHE A 99 -16.94 13.29 -4.54
C PHE A 99 -16.50 11.82 -4.66
N LEU A 100 -17.35 10.94 -5.17
CA LEU A 100 -17.03 9.52 -5.36
C LEU A 100 -15.91 9.32 -6.39
N LEU A 101 -15.86 10.15 -7.44
CA LEU A 101 -14.78 10.13 -8.41
C LEU A 101 -13.45 10.51 -7.76
N ALA A 102 -13.41 11.58 -6.97
CA ALA A 102 -12.22 12.00 -6.24
C ALA A 102 -11.76 10.93 -5.23
N VAL A 103 -12.70 10.27 -4.54
CA VAL A 103 -12.39 9.13 -3.66
C VAL A 103 -11.78 7.98 -4.45
N LYS A 104 -12.35 7.62 -5.61
CA LYS A 104 -11.81 6.57 -6.48
C LYS A 104 -10.39 6.88 -6.95
N GLU A 105 -10.14 8.10 -7.41
CA GLU A 105 -8.83 8.56 -7.86
C GLU A 105 -7.80 8.52 -6.70
N GLY A 106 -8.19 8.99 -5.51
CA GLY A 106 -7.37 8.92 -4.30
C GLY A 106 -7.00 7.48 -3.93
N LEU A 107 -7.94 6.54 -4.01
CA LEU A 107 -7.68 5.12 -3.75
C LEU A 107 -6.74 4.48 -4.80
N GLN A 108 -6.88 4.85 -6.08
CA GLN A 108 -5.99 4.36 -7.13
C GLN A 108 -4.55 4.85 -6.94
N GLN A 109 -4.39 6.12 -6.59
CA GLN A 109 -3.08 6.67 -6.24
C GLN A 109 -2.49 5.94 -5.03
N LYS A 110 -3.30 5.76 -3.97
CA LYS A 110 -2.86 5.08 -2.76
C LYS A 110 -2.44 3.63 -2.99
N SER A 111 -3.15 2.91 -3.87
CA SER A 111 -2.76 1.56 -4.30
C SER A 111 -1.36 1.55 -4.93
N THR A 112 -1.08 2.52 -5.81
CA THR A 112 0.24 2.67 -6.45
C THR A 112 1.34 2.95 -5.43
N ASP A 113 1.07 3.83 -4.46
CA ASP A 113 2.01 4.16 -3.39
C ASP A 113 2.33 2.94 -2.52
N LEU A 114 1.32 2.15 -2.16
CA LEU A 114 1.50 0.92 -1.37
C LEU A 114 2.28 -0.16 -2.13
N GLN A 115 2.02 -0.35 -3.42
CA GLN A 115 2.80 -1.28 -4.25
C GLN A 115 4.26 -0.84 -4.40
N THR A 116 4.51 0.47 -4.44
CA THR A 116 5.85 1.04 -4.47
C THR A 116 6.56 0.84 -3.13
N ALA A 117 5.90 1.15 -2.02
CA ALA A 117 6.42 0.93 -0.67
C ALA A 117 6.75 -0.56 -0.42
N LYS A 118 5.88 -1.48 -0.86
CA LYS A 118 6.13 -2.92 -0.76
C LYS A 118 7.38 -3.35 -1.54
N ARG A 119 7.58 -2.81 -2.75
CA ARG A 119 8.79 -3.07 -3.55
C ARG A 119 10.07 -2.55 -2.87
N LEU A 120 10.01 -1.37 -2.26
CA LEU A 120 11.14 -0.81 -1.51
C LEU A 120 11.49 -1.68 -0.29
N LEU A 121 10.48 -2.11 0.48
CA LEU A 121 10.67 -3.00 1.63
C LEU A 121 11.25 -4.37 1.23
N ALA A 122 10.83 -4.92 0.10
CA ALA A 122 11.39 -6.16 -0.45
C ALA A 122 12.84 -5.99 -0.96
N SER A 123 13.21 -4.78 -1.40
CA SER A 123 14.56 -4.49 -1.87
C SER A 123 15.55 -4.32 -0.70
N ASP A 124 15.12 -3.74 0.41
CA ASP A 124 15.93 -3.62 1.64
C ASP A 124 16.23 -4.97 2.29
N SER A 125 15.36 -5.97 2.11
CA SER A 125 15.57 -7.34 2.61
C SER A 125 16.46 -8.20 1.71
N GLY A 126 16.94 -7.66 0.58
CA GLY A 126 17.81 -8.35 -0.38
C GLY A 126 19.32 -8.12 -0.21
N THR A 127 19.79 -7.37 0.78
CA THR A 127 21.23 -7.05 0.93
C THR A 127 21.95 -8.12 1.74
N GLY A 128 22.13 -9.28 1.12
CA GLY A 128 22.86 -10.42 1.67
C GLY A 128 23.29 -11.38 0.56
N GLY A 129 24.09 -10.90 -0.39
CA GLY A 129 24.62 -11.73 -1.46
C GLY A 129 25.14 -10.86 -2.60
N GLY A 130 26.45 -10.70 -2.67
CA GLY A 130 27.08 -9.87 -3.68
C GLY A 130 26.79 -10.35 -5.11
N GLN A 131 26.66 -9.39 -6.01
CA GLN A 131 27.34 -9.44 -7.29
C GLN A 131 27.45 -8.02 -7.84
N SER A 132 28.69 -7.53 -7.85
CA SER A 132 29.15 -6.49 -8.77
C SER A 132 28.71 -6.86 -10.18
N SER A 133 28.03 -5.95 -10.87
CA SER A 133 28.06 -5.88 -12.32
C SER A 133 27.74 -4.45 -12.76
N SER A 134 28.83 -3.71 -12.88
CA SER A 134 29.17 -2.73 -13.91
C SER A 134 28.12 -1.70 -14.34
N ALA A 135 28.50 -0.44 -14.09
CA ALA A 135 28.00 0.75 -14.74
C ALA A 135 27.89 0.57 -16.27
N VAL A 136 26.74 0.91 -16.84
CA VAL A 136 26.65 1.23 -18.27
C VAL A 136 26.86 2.73 -18.40
N ILE A 137 28.11 3.10 -18.66
CA ILE A 137 28.42 4.32 -19.42
C ILE A 137 28.31 3.93 -20.89
N GLY A 138 27.46 4.63 -21.64
CA GLY A 138 27.24 4.37 -23.06
C GLY A 138 26.80 5.62 -23.80
N ALA A 139 27.68 6.62 -23.85
CA ALA A 139 27.66 7.68 -24.86
C ALA A 139 28.64 7.29 -25.98
N GLY A 140 28.25 7.52 -27.24
CA GLY A 140 29.07 7.30 -28.46
C GLY A 140 28.55 6.11 -29.27
N SER A 141 27.68 6.28 -30.27
CA SER A 141 27.99 6.73 -31.63
C SER A 141 29.31 6.19 -32.16
N SER A 142 29.24 5.15 -33.01
CA SER A 142 30.09 4.91 -34.20
C SER A 142 29.64 3.61 -34.88
N GLU A 143 28.80 3.73 -35.91
CA GLU A 143 28.67 2.73 -36.96
C GLU A 143 29.88 2.83 -37.90
N GLY A 144 30.42 1.71 -38.36
CA GLY A 144 31.37 1.69 -39.48
C GLY A 144 32.41 0.57 -39.43
N SER A 145 32.00 -0.64 -39.80
CA SER A 145 32.88 -1.75 -40.16
C SER A 145 33.84 -1.40 -41.31
N VAL A 146 35.13 -1.68 -41.15
CA VAL A 146 36.01 -2.08 -42.28
C VAL A 146 36.92 -3.22 -41.81
N THR A 147 36.83 -4.32 -42.55
CA THR A 147 37.63 -5.54 -42.47
C THR A 147 39.05 -5.33 -43.01
N GLY A 148 40.07 -5.91 -42.35
CA GLY A 148 41.41 -6.07 -42.95
C GLY A 148 42.49 -6.48 -41.95
N SER A 149 42.72 -7.78 -41.81
CA SER A 149 43.93 -8.34 -41.15
C SER A 149 45.10 -8.49 -42.18
N PRO A 150 46.29 -8.96 -41.80
CA PRO A 150 47.42 -8.18 -41.30
C PRO A 150 48.65 -8.29 -42.23
N GLY A 151 49.58 -7.32 -42.20
CA GLY A 151 50.76 -7.33 -43.08
C GLY A 151 51.99 -6.60 -42.52
N ARG A 152 52.93 -7.40 -42.01
CA ARG A 152 54.39 -7.24 -41.87
C ARG A 152 55.05 -5.92 -42.35
N GLY A 153 56.04 -5.48 -41.55
CA GLY A 153 57.22 -4.71 -42.00
C GLY A 153 57.41 -3.43 -41.19
N ALA A 154 58.28 -3.38 -40.17
CA ALA A 154 59.73 -3.23 -40.25
C ALA A 154 60.18 -1.76 -40.46
N LEU A 155 60.89 -1.26 -39.42
CA LEU A 155 62.10 -0.42 -39.48
C LEU A 155 62.04 0.88 -40.29
N ALA A 156 62.03 2.02 -39.59
CA ALA A 156 63.18 2.92 -39.39
C ALA A 156 62.69 4.26 -38.82
#